data_AF-A0A0H1BNQ0-F1
#
_entry.id   AF-A0A0H1BNQ0-F1
#
_cell.length_a   1.000
_cell.length_b   1.000
_cell.length_c   1.000
_cell.angle_alpha   90.00
_cell.angle_beta   90.00
_cell.angle_gamma   90.00
#
_symmetry.space_group_name_H-M   'P 1'
#
loop_
_entity.id
_entity.type
_entity.pdbx_description
1 polymer ?
#
loop_
_entity_poly.entity_id
_entity_poly.type
_entity_poly.pdbx_seq_one_letter_code
_entity_poly.pdbx_strand_id
1 'polypeptide(L)'
;MQSSLQVGDVLDIGGSGLGDSLKMKLKEEFISSDGESTRSFPTELFYFGLGLQLWNQVCWLADYHQTRDEISLLEHHGASICREIPPGCTIVDMGSGDIRKPACLLQQLESLRIPVSYFALDISRDALEESMSHLANKYQHVQCYGLWGTFEDGRQWLRSVNTPKCILSMGSMFGNDTFDLAVERMQPWREVLGPEDLMLIGMDARGGHEELERMYHDKGGVWESFIRNGFRESNELLGEPWYRTEDWVLNGVIRDDPPHHKFSLLATRDVDCPALGLHVGEGEVIEFFESWKYGPDIMKLQFEKSGMMLKGWWASPLGEFYQYLVSFV
;
A
#
# COMPACT_ATOMS: atom_id res chain seq x y z
N MET A 1 -33.14 5.34 -4.16
CA MET A 1 -32.77 6.60 -3.48
C MET A 1 -31.29 6.52 -3.22
N GLN A 2 -30.44 7.12 -4.05
CA GLN A 2 -29.05 7.35 -3.65
C GLN A 2 -29.09 8.37 -2.53
N SER A 3 -28.72 7.98 -1.32
CA SER A 3 -28.43 8.94 -0.25
C SER A 3 -27.40 9.93 -0.79
N SER A 4 -27.67 11.23 -0.67
CA SER A 4 -26.67 12.24 -1.01
C SER A 4 -25.48 12.06 -0.07
N LEU A 5 -24.34 11.67 -0.63
CA LEU A 5 -23.08 11.55 0.10
C LEU A 5 -22.76 12.88 0.82
N GLN A 6 -22.44 12.80 2.11
CA GLN A 6 -22.03 13.95 2.92
C GLN A 6 -20.52 13.94 3.14
N VAL A 7 -19.93 15.13 3.26
CA VAL A 7 -18.48 15.26 3.52
C VAL A 7 -18.15 14.57 4.85
N GLY A 8 -17.14 13.70 4.82
CA GLY A 8 -16.74 12.86 5.95
C GLY A 8 -17.40 11.47 5.99
N ASP A 9 -18.32 11.15 5.07
CA ASP A 9 -18.90 9.82 5.00
C ASP A 9 -17.84 8.77 4.60
N VAL A 10 -17.94 7.58 5.19
CA VAL A 10 -17.20 6.38 4.80
C VAL A 10 -18.14 5.45 4.07
N LEU A 11 -17.88 5.23 2.77
CA LEU A 11 -18.64 4.32 1.93
C LEU A 11 -18.09 2.90 2.03
N ASP A 12 -18.94 1.92 2.32
CA ASP A 12 -18.58 0.52 2.13
C ASP A 12 -18.67 0.17 0.63
N ILE A 13 -17.53 -0.16 0.03
CA ILE A 13 -17.43 -0.56 -1.39
C ILE A 13 -17.04 -2.03 -1.55
N GLY A 14 -17.04 -2.81 -0.46
CA GLY A 14 -16.54 -4.20 -0.43
C GLY A 14 -15.89 -4.56 0.90
N GLY A 15 -15.64 -3.57 1.76
CA GLY A 15 -15.02 -3.71 3.07
C GLY A 15 -15.71 -4.71 3.99
N SER A 16 -17.05 -4.76 3.99
CA SER A 16 -17.79 -5.73 4.82
C SER A 16 -17.55 -7.21 4.44
N GLY A 17 -17.06 -7.48 3.23
CA GLY A 17 -16.71 -8.82 2.75
C GLY A 17 -15.23 -9.20 2.91
N LEU A 18 -14.38 -8.31 3.46
CA LEU A 18 -12.93 -8.50 3.51
C LEU A 18 -12.51 -9.78 4.23
N GLY A 19 -13.13 -10.10 5.38
CA GLY A 19 -12.77 -11.28 6.16
C GLY A 19 -12.98 -12.58 5.37
N ASP A 20 -14.11 -12.71 4.68
CA ASP A 20 -14.40 -13.87 3.84
C ASP A 20 -13.45 -13.95 2.65
N SER A 21 -13.16 -12.81 2.01
CA SER A 21 -12.21 -12.74 0.89
C SER A 21 -10.80 -13.20 1.31
N LEU A 22 -10.30 -12.72 2.44
CA LEU A 22 -8.96 -13.10 2.94
C LEU A 22 -8.91 -14.56 3.41
N LYS A 23 -10.01 -15.07 3.96
CA LYS A 23 -10.10 -16.49 4.31
C LYS A 23 -10.02 -17.38 3.07
N MET A 24 -10.59 -16.95 1.94
CA MET A 24 -10.44 -17.67 0.67
C MET A 24 -9.02 -17.56 0.12
N LYS A 25 -8.41 -16.37 0.12
CA LYS A 25 -7.01 -16.19 -0.30
C LYS A 25 -6.04 -17.04 0.51
N LEU A 26 -6.18 -17.10 1.84
CA LEU A 26 -5.38 -17.98 2.69
C LEU A 26 -5.51 -19.46 2.32
N LYS A 27 -6.73 -19.89 1.93
CA LYS A 27 -6.94 -21.27 1.50
C LYS A 27 -6.23 -21.56 0.18
N GLU A 28 -6.33 -20.63 -0.77
CA GLU A 28 -5.79 -20.78 -2.12
C GLU A 28 -4.26 -20.63 -2.17
N GLU A 29 -3.72 -19.59 -1.51
CA GLU A 29 -2.31 -19.18 -1.62
C GLU A 29 -1.38 -19.85 -0.60
N PHE A 30 -1.92 -20.36 0.52
CA PHE A 30 -1.13 -20.91 1.62
C PHE A 30 -1.51 -22.36 1.97
N ILE A 31 -2.79 -22.61 2.28
CA ILE A 31 -3.23 -23.92 2.76
C ILE A 31 -3.17 -24.98 1.65
N SER A 32 -3.51 -24.63 0.41
CA SER A 32 -3.56 -25.59 -0.70
C SER A 32 -2.20 -25.83 -1.38
N SER A 33 -1.12 -25.18 -0.94
CA SER A 33 0.23 -25.24 -1.53
C SER A 33 1.07 -26.43 -1.04
N ASP A 34 0.46 -27.59 -0.80
CA ASP A 34 1.14 -28.74 -0.20
C ASP A 34 2.30 -29.28 -1.05
N GLY A 35 3.47 -29.43 -0.40
CA GLY A 35 4.68 -29.97 -1.03
C GLY A 35 5.49 -28.96 -1.85
N GLU A 36 5.13 -27.68 -1.82
CA GLU A 36 5.96 -26.60 -2.35
C GLU A 36 7.03 -26.19 -1.34
N SER A 37 8.27 -25.97 -1.78
CA SER A 37 9.34 -25.49 -0.89
C SER A 37 9.13 -24.06 -0.40
N THR A 38 8.26 -23.31 -1.11
CA THR A 38 7.98 -21.90 -0.90
C THR A 38 6.48 -21.68 -1.02
N ARG A 39 5.87 -21.04 -0.03
CA ARG A 39 4.44 -20.66 -0.03
C ARG A 39 4.28 -19.14 0.01
N SER A 40 3.18 -18.64 -0.55
CA SER A 40 2.80 -17.23 -0.48
C SER A 40 1.87 -16.96 0.70
N PHE A 41 1.74 -15.69 1.09
CA PHE A 41 0.81 -15.28 2.14
C PHE A 41 0.13 -13.95 1.78
N PRO A 42 -1.20 -13.81 1.97
CA PRO A 42 -1.91 -12.57 1.66
C PRO A 42 -1.41 -11.40 2.52
N THR A 43 -0.86 -10.37 1.88
CA THR A 43 -0.17 -9.27 2.58
C THR A 43 -1.14 -8.31 3.28
N GLU A 44 -2.39 -8.29 2.85
CA GLU A 44 -3.43 -7.46 3.49
C GLU A 44 -3.64 -7.85 4.96
N LEU A 45 -3.40 -9.11 5.33
CA LEU A 45 -3.53 -9.60 6.71
C LEU A 45 -2.61 -8.89 7.69
N PHE A 46 -1.44 -8.41 7.25
CA PHE A 46 -0.52 -7.69 8.13
C PHE A 46 -1.09 -6.37 8.64
N TYR A 47 -2.13 -5.84 7.99
CA TYR A 47 -2.78 -4.59 8.35
C TYR A 47 -4.07 -4.77 9.17
N PHE A 48 -4.51 -6.01 9.42
CA PHE A 48 -5.68 -6.33 10.24
C PHE A 48 -5.41 -6.19 11.74
N GLY A 49 -6.48 -5.97 12.52
CA GLY A 49 -6.40 -5.83 13.97
C GLY A 49 -5.47 -4.67 14.36
N LEU A 50 -4.41 -4.98 15.10
CA LEU A 50 -3.37 -4.00 15.47
C LEU A 50 -2.38 -3.69 14.34
N GLY A 51 -2.50 -4.36 13.20
CA GLY A 51 -1.57 -4.32 12.08
C GLY A 51 -1.32 -2.91 11.55
N LEU A 52 -2.37 -2.16 11.24
CA LEU A 52 -2.22 -0.78 10.76
C LEU A 52 -1.57 0.15 11.79
N GLN A 53 -1.83 -0.05 13.09
CA GLN A 53 -1.17 0.72 14.15
C GLN A 53 0.34 0.41 14.23
N LEU A 54 0.72 -0.86 14.09
CA LEU A 54 2.11 -1.30 14.04
C LEU A 54 2.81 -0.81 12.76
N TRP A 55 2.13 -0.85 11.62
CA TRP A 55 2.63 -0.28 10.37
C TRP A 55 2.89 1.22 10.49
N ASN A 56 1.98 1.94 11.14
CA ASN A 56 2.20 3.35 11.44
C ASN A 56 3.46 3.54 12.30
N GLN A 57 3.71 2.71 13.31
CA GLN A 57 4.97 2.78 14.07
C GLN A 57 6.20 2.53 13.19
N VAL A 58 6.16 1.54 12.28
CA VAL A 58 7.23 1.30 11.30
C VAL A 58 7.50 2.54 10.47
N CYS A 59 6.45 3.15 9.93
CA CYS A 59 6.52 4.34 9.08
C CYS A 59 7.16 5.56 9.76
N TRP A 60 7.24 5.59 11.09
CA TRP A 60 7.80 6.69 11.88
C TRP A 60 9.07 6.30 12.66
N LEU A 61 9.63 5.11 12.41
CA LEU A 61 10.98 4.76 12.88
C LEU A 61 12.01 5.75 12.32
N ALA A 62 13.02 6.10 13.12
CA ALA A 62 14.03 7.08 12.74
C ALA A 62 14.82 6.68 11.47
N ASP A 63 15.09 5.38 11.31
CA ASP A 63 15.80 4.80 10.18
C ASP A 63 14.89 4.49 8.98
N TYR A 64 13.56 4.59 9.12
CA TYR A 64 12.61 4.39 8.01
C TYR A 64 12.42 5.71 7.26
N HIS A 65 13.31 6.00 6.29
CA HIS A 65 13.34 7.29 5.59
C HIS A 65 12.15 7.54 4.69
N GLN A 66 11.54 6.48 4.14
CA GLN A 66 10.57 6.55 3.04
C GLN A 66 9.43 7.55 3.31
N THR A 67 8.80 7.47 4.48
CA THR A 67 7.71 8.37 4.88
C THR A 67 8.15 9.82 4.96
N ARG A 68 9.30 10.08 5.60
CA ARG A 68 9.84 11.43 5.78
C ARG A 68 10.24 12.06 4.45
N ASP A 69 10.92 11.29 3.60
CA ASP A 69 11.43 11.75 2.32
C ASP A 69 10.27 12.04 1.35
N GLU A 70 9.22 11.21 1.36
CA GLU A 70 8.00 11.43 0.59
C GLU A 70 7.24 12.68 1.06
N ILE A 71 7.05 12.85 2.38
CA ILE A 71 6.42 14.06 2.94
C ILE A 71 7.21 15.31 2.54
N SER A 72 8.54 15.30 2.71
CA SER A 72 9.39 16.45 2.37
C SER A 72 9.31 16.81 0.89
N LEU A 73 9.23 15.79 0.01
CA LEU A 73 9.01 15.99 -1.42
C LEU A 73 7.66 16.67 -1.66
N LEU A 74 6.57 16.17 -1.07
CA LEU A 74 5.22 16.71 -1.24
C LEU A 74 5.10 18.14 -0.68
N GLU A 75 5.77 18.46 0.42
CA GLU A 75 5.85 19.84 0.95
C GLU A 75 6.61 20.76 0.00
N HIS A 76 7.74 20.30 -0.56
CA HIS A 76 8.60 21.11 -1.40
C HIS A 76 8.01 21.34 -2.80
N HIS A 77 7.39 20.30 -3.39
CA HIS A 77 6.91 20.31 -4.77
C HIS A 77 5.38 20.33 -4.90
N GLY A 78 4.63 20.26 -3.80
CA GLY A 78 3.18 20.14 -3.81
C GLY A 78 2.50 21.18 -4.69
N ALA A 79 2.95 22.44 -4.68
CA ALA A 79 2.33 23.48 -5.51
C ALA A 79 2.49 23.21 -7.02
N SER A 80 3.59 22.56 -7.44
CA SER A 80 3.79 22.14 -8.83
C SER A 80 2.90 20.94 -9.16
N ILE A 81 2.88 19.94 -8.27
CA ILE A 81 2.08 18.72 -8.46
C ILE A 81 0.58 19.06 -8.54
N CYS A 82 0.07 19.87 -7.61
CA CYS A 82 -1.34 20.24 -7.54
C CYS A 82 -1.83 21.03 -8.75
N ARG A 83 -0.95 21.77 -9.45
CA ARG A 83 -1.33 22.51 -10.67
C ARG A 83 -1.61 21.60 -11.87
N GLU A 84 -1.09 20.38 -11.85
CA GLU A 84 -1.39 19.37 -12.87
C GLU A 84 -2.75 18.70 -12.62
N ILE A 85 -3.30 18.79 -11.40
CA ILE A 85 -4.61 18.22 -11.06
C ILE A 85 -5.73 19.13 -11.58
N PRO A 86 -6.63 18.64 -12.45
CA PRO A 86 -7.70 19.46 -13.00
C PRO A 86 -8.75 19.81 -11.92
N PRO A 87 -9.35 21.01 -11.98
CA PRO A 87 -10.50 21.34 -11.14
C PRO A 87 -11.66 20.35 -11.31
N GLY A 88 -12.30 19.98 -10.20
CA GLY A 88 -13.36 18.98 -10.14
C GLY A 88 -12.87 17.54 -10.14
N CYS A 89 -11.56 17.31 -10.01
CA CYS A 89 -10.98 15.96 -9.97
C CYS A 89 -11.45 15.15 -8.75
N THR A 90 -11.73 13.87 -8.97
CA THR A 90 -11.85 12.84 -7.94
C THR A 90 -10.47 12.23 -7.69
N ILE A 91 -9.90 12.53 -6.53
CA ILE A 91 -8.62 11.98 -6.08
C ILE A 91 -8.90 10.74 -5.23
N VAL A 92 -8.30 9.60 -5.57
CA VAL A 92 -8.37 8.38 -4.75
C VAL A 92 -7.00 8.06 -4.21
N ASP A 93 -6.87 8.02 -2.89
CA ASP A 93 -5.63 7.70 -2.18
C ASP A 93 -5.62 6.25 -1.73
N MET A 94 -4.86 5.42 -2.45
CA MET A 94 -4.83 3.98 -2.23
C MET A 94 -3.94 3.64 -1.03
N GLY A 95 -4.52 2.94 -0.05
CA GLY A 95 -3.81 2.57 1.16
C GLY A 95 -3.54 3.80 2.02
N SER A 96 -4.59 4.63 2.14
CA SER A 96 -4.48 5.94 2.78
C SER A 96 -3.92 5.88 4.19
N GLY A 97 -4.17 4.77 4.92
CA GLY A 97 -3.62 4.41 6.22
C GLY A 97 -3.53 5.57 7.20
N ASP A 98 -2.42 6.30 7.08
CA ASP A 98 -2.13 7.54 7.78
C ASP A 98 -2.24 8.77 6.85
N ILE A 99 -3.27 9.59 7.09
CA ILE A 99 -3.55 10.80 6.30
C ILE A 99 -2.49 11.92 6.43
N ARG A 100 -1.44 11.76 7.24
CA ARG A 100 -0.35 12.76 7.33
C ARG A 100 0.38 12.99 6.02
N LYS A 101 0.58 11.94 5.20
CA LYS A 101 1.22 12.06 3.87
C LYS A 101 0.36 12.85 2.87
N PRO A 102 -0.90 12.47 2.59
CA PRO A 102 -1.75 13.23 1.67
C PRO A 102 -2.07 14.64 2.19
N ALA A 103 -2.04 14.89 3.50
CA ALA A 103 -2.36 16.19 4.07
C ALA A 103 -1.58 17.36 3.47
N CYS A 104 -0.31 17.15 3.08
CA CYS A 104 0.51 18.15 2.40
C CYS A 104 -0.10 18.56 1.05
N LEU A 105 -0.56 17.58 0.26
CA LEU A 105 -1.24 17.83 -1.02
C LEU A 105 -2.62 18.46 -0.81
N LEU A 106 -3.40 17.98 0.16
CA LEU A 106 -4.73 18.53 0.44
C LEU A 106 -4.65 20.01 0.87
N GLN A 107 -3.69 20.35 1.73
CA GLN A 107 -3.45 21.73 2.14
C GLN A 107 -3.04 22.62 0.96
N GLN A 108 -2.26 22.07 0.03
CA GLN A 108 -1.81 22.82 -1.14
C GLN A 108 -2.93 23.02 -2.17
N LEU A 109 -3.79 22.02 -2.39
CA LEU A 109 -4.99 22.14 -3.21
C LEU A 109 -5.94 23.20 -2.64
N GLU A 110 -6.14 23.20 -1.33
CA GLU A 110 -6.93 24.21 -0.63
C GLU A 110 -6.34 25.63 -0.82
N SER A 111 -5.03 25.78 -0.59
CA SER A 111 -4.32 27.07 -0.73
C SER A 111 -4.42 27.63 -2.16
N LEU A 112 -4.36 26.76 -3.17
CA LEU A 112 -4.53 27.11 -4.58
C LEU A 112 -6.00 27.25 -5.00
N ARG A 113 -6.95 26.94 -4.10
CA ARG A 113 -8.39 26.93 -4.34
C ARG A 113 -8.81 26.04 -5.51
N ILE A 114 -8.13 24.90 -5.67
CA ILE A 114 -8.46 23.92 -6.71
C ILE A 114 -9.55 23.00 -6.13
N PRO A 115 -10.80 23.07 -6.64
CA PRO A 115 -11.87 22.26 -6.09
C PRO A 115 -11.66 20.79 -6.44
N VAL A 116 -11.68 19.90 -5.46
CA VAL A 116 -11.53 18.44 -5.66
C VAL A 116 -12.37 17.65 -4.67
N SER A 117 -12.63 16.38 -5.00
CA SER A 117 -13.13 15.38 -4.05
C SER A 117 -12.03 14.37 -3.77
N TYR A 118 -11.55 14.31 -2.52
CA TYR A 118 -10.57 13.35 -2.05
C TYR A 118 -11.25 12.16 -1.37
N PHE A 119 -10.88 10.96 -1.79
CA PHE A 119 -11.35 9.69 -1.25
C PHE A 119 -10.17 8.91 -0.69
N ALA A 120 -10.13 8.77 0.63
CA ALA A 120 -9.20 7.87 1.31
C ALA A 120 -9.70 6.43 1.12
N LEU A 121 -8.90 5.57 0.48
CA LEU A 121 -9.22 4.16 0.28
C LEU A 121 -8.39 3.30 1.23
N ASP A 122 -9.05 2.51 2.06
CA ASP A 122 -8.38 1.61 3.00
C ASP A 122 -9.25 0.40 3.39
N ILE A 123 -8.59 -0.66 3.85
CA ILE A 123 -9.24 -1.86 4.41
C ILE A 123 -9.65 -1.66 5.87
N SER A 124 -9.06 -0.69 6.58
CA SER A 124 -9.41 -0.34 7.95
C SER A 124 -10.51 0.71 8.00
N ARG A 125 -11.75 0.26 8.31
CA ARG A 125 -12.88 1.17 8.51
C ARG A 125 -12.65 2.16 9.64
N ASP A 126 -12.12 1.69 10.76
CA ASP A 126 -11.89 2.53 11.95
C ASP A 126 -10.90 3.67 11.64
N ALA A 127 -9.84 3.38 10.87
CA ALA A 127 -8.87 4.40 10.46
C ALA A 127 -9.48 5.41 9.48
N LEU A 128 -10.39 4.98 8.59
CA LEU A 128 -11.13 5.88 7.71
C LEU A 128 -12.08 6.78 8.50
N GLU A 129 -12.85 6.23 9.44
CA GLU A 129 -13.77 7.00 10.28
C GLU A 129 -13.00 8.01 11.14
N GLU A 130 -11.88 7.62 11.74
CA GLU A 130 -10.99 8.51 12.47
C GLU A 130 -10.44 9.62 11.56
N SER A 131 -9.94 9.27 10.39
CA SER A 131 -9.39 10.23 9.42
C SER A 131 -10.45 11.24 8.95
N MET A 132 -11.65 10.77 8.63
CA MET A 132 -12.74 11.63 8.19
C MET A 132 -13.21 12.57 9.28
N SER A 133 -13.20 12.15 10.55
CA SER A 133 -13.52 13.03 11.68
C SER A 133 -12.58 14.24 11.77
N HIS A 134 -11.32 14.08 11.37
CA HIS A 134 -10.32 15.15 11.34
C HIS A 134 -10.40 16.03 10.09
N LEU A 135 -10.83 15.47 8.95
CA LEU A 135 -10.79 16.14 7.65
C LEU A 135 -12.11 16.82 7.26
N ALA A 136 -13.26 16.33 7.73
CA ALA A 136 -14.58 16.68 7.19
C ALA A 136 -14.89 18.18 7.14
N ASN A 137 -14.34 18.98 8.06
CA ASN A 137 -14.59 20.43 8.13
C ASN A 137 -13.32 21.28 8.00
N LYS A 138 -12.23 20.70 7.50
CA LYS A 138 -10.91 21.36 7.47
C LYS A 138 -10.73 22.26 6.25
N TYR A 139 -11.42 21.98 5.15
CA TYR A 139 -11.17 22.58 3.85
C TYR A 139 -12.46 23.11 3.20
N GLN A 140 -12.35 24.18 2.40
CA GLN A 140 -13.47 24.77 1.66
C GLN A 140 -13.53 24.27 0.21
N HIS A 141 -12.38 23.98 -0.39
CA HIS A 141 -12.26 23.56 -1.79
C HIS A 141 -12.00 22.05 -1.92
N VAL A 142 -11.53 21.40 -0.86
CA VAL A 142 -11.31 19.94 -0.83
C VAL A 142 -12.44 19.28 -0.03
N GLN A 143 -13.21 18.41 -0.68
CA GLN A 143 -14.19 17.56 0.01
C GLN A 143 -13.58 16.19 0.29
N CYS A 144 -13.62 15.72 1.53
CA CYS A 144 -13.00 14.47 1.94
C CYS A 144 -14.04 13.39 2.25
N TYR A 145 -13.78 12.17 1.79
CA TYR A 145 -14.63 10.98 1.98
C TYR A 145 -13.74 9.75 2.22
N GLY A 146 -14.32 8.69 2.80
CA GLY A 146 -13.68 7.38 2.93
C GLY A 146 -14.29 6.35 1.98
N LEU A 147 -13.47 5.44 1.49
CA LEU A 147 -13.84 4.23 0.75
C LEU A 147 -13.30 3.03 1.51
N TRP A 148 -14.19 2.23 2.09
CA TRP A 148 -13.83 1.02 2.82
C TRP A 148 -13.89 -0.19 1.90
N GLY A 149 -12.71 -0.75 1.59
CA GLY A 149 -12.55 -1.88 0.68
C GLY A 149 -11.11 -2.08 0.22
N THR A 150 -10.90 -3.05 -0.66
CA THR A 150 -9.60 -3.35 -1.27
C THR A 150 -9.26 -2.38 -2.40
N PHE A 151 -8.03 -2.44 -2.92
CA PHE A 151 -7.65 -1.71 -4.14
C PHE A 151 -8.47 -2.14 -5.35
N GLU A 152 -8.84 -3.42 -5.45
CA GLU A 152 -9.71 -3.92 -6.50
C GLU A 152 -11.12 -3.34 -6.38
N ASP A 153 -11.69 -3.27 -5.18
CA ASP A 153 -12.98 -2.62 -4.94
C ASP A 153 -12.93 -1.13 -5.33
N GLY A 154 -11.86 -0.44 -4.96
CA GLY A 154 -11.64 0.96 -5.35
C GLY A 154 -11.58 1.16 -6.87
N ARG A 155 -10.90 0.25 -7.57
CA ARG A 155 -10.87 0.20 -9.03
C ARG A 155 -12.26 -0.04 -9.60
N GLN A 156 -13.04 -0.97 -9.05
CA GLN A 156 -14.42 -1.19 -9.48
C GLN A 156 -15.30 0.03 -9.26
N TRP A 157 -15.19 0.69 -8.11
CA TRP A 157 -15.91 1.91 -7.78
C TRP A 157 -15.60 3.05 -8.75
N LEU A 158 -14.33 3.22 -9.15
CA LEU A 158 -13.89 4.24 -10.10
C LEU A 158 -14.55 4.16 -11.48
N ARG A 159 -15.06 2.99 -11.89
CA ARG A 159 -15.84 2.83 -13.14
C ARG A 159 -17.13 3.65 -13.14
N SER A 160 -17.67 3.97 -11.97
CA SER A 160 -18.89 4.77 -11.83
C SER A 160 -18.64 6.28 -11.77
N VAL A 161 -17.38 6.70 -11.59
CA VAL A 161 -16.98 8.11 -11.48
C VAL A 161 -16.88 8.71 -12.89
N ASN A 162 -17.47 9.89 -13.11
CA ASN A 162 -17.47 10.56 -14.43
C ASN A 162 -16.70 11.90 -14.44
N THR A 163 -16.10 12.28 -13.31
CA THR A 163 -15.17 13.42 -13.24
C THR A 163 -13.76 12.99 -13.64
N PRO A 164 -12.84 13.94 -13.95
CA PRO A 164 -11.42 13.63 -14.01
C PRO A 164 -10.96 12.89 -12.76
N LYS A 165 -10.00 11.99 -12.89
CA LYS A 165 -9.51 11.13 -11.80
C LYS A 165 -8.03 11.35 -11.58
N CYS A 166 -7.59 11.26 -10.33
CA CYS A 166 -6.19 11.20 -9.96
C CYS A 166 -6.01 10.13 -8.89
N ILE A 167 -5.27 9.07 -9.19
CA ILE A 167 -4.96 8.04 -8.20
C ILE A 167 -3.64 8.39 -7.51
N LEU A 168 -3.62 8.40 -6.18
CA LEU A 168 -2.39 8.49 -5.41
C LEU A 168 -1.93 7.09 -5.03
N SER A 169 -0.73 6.74 -5.46
CA SER A 169 -0.01 5.52 -5.09
C SER A 169 1.25 5.91 -4.35
N MET A 170 1.11 6.25 -3.07
CA MET A 170 2.21 6.73 -2.24
C MET A 170 2.92 5.60 -1.48
N GLY A 171 4.10 5.85 -0.96
CA GLY A 171 4.82 4.91 -0.09
C GLY A 171 5.42 3.71 -0.84
N SER A 172 5.85 3.90 -2.09
CA SER A 172 6.60 2.90 -2.85
C SER A 172 5.86 1.56 -3.02
N MET A 173 4.54 1.59 -3.13
CA MET A 173 3.71 0.37 -3.22
C MET A 173 4.08 -0.54 -4.40
N PHE A 174 4.37 0.02 -5.58
CA PHE A 174 4.83 -0.78 -6.72
C PHE A 174 6.27 -1.28 -6.57
N GLY A 175 6.99 -0.84 -5.54
CA GLY A 175 8.25 -1.42 -5.11
C GLY A 175 8.07 -2.67 -4.28
N ASN A 176 6.84 -3.06 -3.91
CA ASN A 176 6.61 -4.33 -3.20
C ASN A 176 6.64 -5.55 -4.12
N ASP A 177 6.86 -5.32 -5.42
CA ASP A 177 6.81 -6.33 -6.47
C ASP A 177 8.07 -6.33 -7.30
N THR A 178 8.39 -7.50 -7.86
CA THR A 178 9.38 -7.60 -8.92
C THR A 178 9.00 -6.72 -10.12
N PHE A 179 9.97 -6.43 -10.98
CA PHE A 179 9.77 -5.54 -12.12
C PHE A 179 8.54 -5.92 -12.97
N ASP A 180 8.44 -7.20 -13.36
CA ASP A 180 7.36 -7.67 -14.23
C ASP A 180 6.01 -7.67 -13.52
N LEU A 181 5.97 -8.07 -12.24
CA LEU A 181 4.75 -8.06 -11.44
C LEU A 181 4.24 -6.65 -11.17
N ALA A 182 5.13 -5.67 -10.96
CA ALA A 182 4.77 -4.27 -10.84
C ALA A 182 4.11 -3.73 -12.13
N VAL A 183 4.65 -4.09 -13.30
CA VAL A 183 4.05 -3.77 -14.61
C VAL A 183 2.66 -4.40 -14.72
N GLU A 184 2.53 -5.69 -14.41
CA GLU A 184 1.25 -6.40 -14.44
C GLU A 184 0.21 -5.77 -13.49
N ARG A 185 0.62 -5.29 -12.32
CA ARG A 185 -0.27 -4.62 -11.34
C ARG A 185 -0.67 -3.20 -11.74
N MET A 186 0.12 -2.51 -12.57
CA MET A 186 -0.24 -1.20 -13.10
C MET A 186 -1.28 -1.31 -14.23
N GLN A 187 -1.23 -2.35 -15.06
CA GLN A 187 -2.07 -2.48 -16.26
C GLN A 187 -3.60 -2.44 -16.02
N PRO A 188 -4.18 -3.10 -15.00
CA PRO A 188 -5.62 -3.09 -14.75
C PRO A 188 -6.23 -1.70 -14.52
N TRP A 189 -5.42 -0.72 -14.15
CA TRP A 189 -5.88 0.67 -13.97
C TRP A 189 -6.26 1.35 -15.29
N ARG A 190 -5.77 0.86 -16.43
CA ARG A 190 -6.16 1.33 -17.77
C ARG A 190 -7.66 1.19 -18.02
N GLU A 191 -8.31 0.21 -17.40
CA GLU A 191 -9.76 -0.02 -17.56
C GLU A 191 -10.61 1.09 -16.93
N VAL A 192 -10.03 1.91 -16.05
CA VAL A 192 -10.76 2.88 -15.24
C VAL A 192 -10.19 4.30 -15.31
N LEU A 193 -8.99 4.46 -15.87
CA LEU A 193 -8.34 5.74 -16.11
C LEU A 193 -8.28 6.02 -17.63
N GLY A 194 -8.89 7.12 -18.04
CA GLY A 194 -8.80 7.65 -19.40
C GLY A 194 -7.49 8.39 -19.68
N PRO A 195 -7.27 8.87 -20.92
CA PRO A 195 -6.04 9.56 -21.31
C PRO A 195 -5.76 10.87 -20.55
N GLU A 196 -6.81 11.51 -20.04
CA GLU A 196 -6.76 12.76 -19.27
C GLU A 196 -6.74 12.53 -17.75
N ASP A 197 -6.85 11.27 -17.31
CA ASP A 197 -6.78 10.91 -15.90
C ASP A 197 -5.33 10.66 -15.49
N LEU A 198 -5.05 10.87 -14.21
CA LEU A 198 -3.70 10.91 -13.68
C LEU A 198 -3.47 9.80 -12.65
N MET A 199 -2.21 9.41 -12.51
CA MET A 199 -1.73 8.65 -11.37
C MET A 199 -0.44 9.27 -10.85
N LEU A 200 -0.38 9.56 -9.55
CA LEU A 200 0.80 10.05 -8.85
C LEU A 200 1.42 8.88 -8.09
N ILE A 201 2.61 8.46 -8.50
CA ILE A 201 3.29 7.26 -8.00
C ILE A 201 4.55 7.66 -7.25
N GLY A 202 4.61 7.36 -5.96
CA GLY A 202 5.79 7.57 -5.11
C GLY A 202 6.65 6.32 -5.07
N MET A 203 7.95 6.44 -5.31
CA MET A 203 8.90 5.31 -5.33
C MET A 203 10.19 5.62 -4.60
N ASP A 204 10.62 4.66 -3.79
CA ASP A 204 11.91 4.65 -3.13
C ASP A 204 12.97 4.02 -4.05
N ALA A 205 14.07 4.72 -4.24
CA ALA A 205 15.22 4.25 -5.01
C ALA A 205 16.47 4.08 -4.13
N ARG A 206 16.38 4.41 -2.84
CA ARG A 206 17.50 4.32 -1.91
C ARG A 206 17.84 2.86 -1.62
N GLY A 207 18.91 2.38 -2.23
CA GLY A 207 19.27 0.96 -2.24
C GLY A 207 20.57 0.60 -1.50
N GLY A 208 21.13 1.49 -0.68
CA GLY A 208 22.37 1.21 0.04
C GLY A 208 22.20 0.07 1.05
N HIS A 209 23.05 -0.97 0.98
CA HIS A 209 22.95 -2.16 1.82
C HIS A 209 22.81 -1.84 3.32
N GLU A 210 23.70 -1.00 3.86
CA GLU A 210 23.65 -0.60 5.27
C GLU A 210 22.40 0.24 5.62
N GLU A 211 21.84 0.95 4.65
CA GLU A 211 20.61 1.73 4.84
C GLU A 211 19.40 0.81 4.91
N LEU A 212 19.31 -0.17 4.00
CA LEU A 212 18.29 -1.21 4.05
C LEU A 212 18.38 -2.04 5.34
N GLU A 213 19.60 -2.37 5.79
CA GLU A 213 19.80 -3.08 7.07
C GLU A 213 19.17 -2.30 8.22
N ARG A 214 19.47 -1.00 8.36
CA ARG A 214 18.88 -0.18 9.42
C ARG A 214 17.38 0.02 9.27
N MET A 215 16.88 0.12 8.03
CA MET A 215 15.47 0.39 7.73
C MET A 215 14.57 -0.80 8.07
N TYR A 216 15.00 -2.03 7.77
CA TYR A 216 14.18 -3.24 7.91
C TYR A 216 14.53 -4.10 9.14
N HIS A 217 15.72 -3.92 9.74
CA HIS A 217 16.14 -4.67 10.93
C HIS A 217 16.21 -3.74 12.16
N ASP A 218 15.06 -3.16 12.50
CA ASP A 218 14.97 -2.20 13.60
C ASP A 218 15.31 -2.84 14.96
N LYS A 219 16.07 -2.12 15.78
CA LYS A 219 16.47 -2.60 17.11
C LYS A 219 15.31 -2.67 18.12
N GLY A 220 14.18 -2.02 17.81
CA GLY A 220 13.01 -1.97 18.67
C GLY A 220 12.09 -3.19 18.52
N GLY A 221 12.31 -4.02 17.50
CA GLY A 221 11.45 -5.17 17.18
C GLY A 221 10.07 -4.75 16.65
N VAL A 222 9.93 -3.56 16.10
CA VAL A 222 8.65 -3.03 15.58
C VAL A 222 8.26 -3.76 14.29
N TRP A 223 9.21 -4.01 13.39
CA TRP A 223 8.98 -4.84 12.19
C TRP A 223 8.58 -6.26 12.55
N GLU A 224 9.30 -6.88 13.49
CA GLU A 224 8.97 -8.23 13.94
C GLU A 224 7.56 -8.27 14.56
N SER A 225 7.21 -7.25 15.36
CA SER A 225 5.87 -7.14 15.94
C SER A 225 4.78 -7.00 14.87
N PHE A 226 5.00 -6.15 13.86
CA PHE A 226 4.10 -5.98 12.71
C PHE A 226 3.88 -7.29 11.95
N ILE A 227 4.98 -7.98 11.61
CA ILE A 227 4.92 -9.22 10.83
C ILE A 227 4.24 -10.33 11.62
N ARG A 228 4.67 -10.56 12.87
CA ARG A 228 4.07 -11.60 13.71
C ARG A 228 2.60 -11.31 14.04
N ASN A 229 2.19 -10.04 14.04
CA ASN A 229 0.78 -9.69 14.16
C ASN A 229 -0.06 -10.29 13.02
N GLY A 230 0.33 -10.06 11.76
CA GLY A 230 -0.41 -10.59 10.60
C GLY A 230 -0.58 -12.11 10.62
N PHE A 231 0.47 -12.84 11.00
CA PHE A 231 0.39 -14.29 11.17
C PHE A 231 -0.55 -14.70 12.31
N ARG A 232 -0.58 -13.97 13.44
CA ARG A 232 -1.56 -14.23 14.51
C ARG A 232 -2.99 -13.91 14.10
N GLU A 233 -3.22 -12.81 13.37
CA GLU A 233 -4.55 -12.46 12.85
C GLU A 233 -5.10 -13.55 11.93
N SER A 234 -4.22 -14.26 11.21
CA SER A 234 -4.65 -15.40 10.40
C SER A 234 -5.21 -16.56 11.23
N ASN A 235 -4.74 -16.79 12.47
CA ASN A 235 -5.34 -17.79 13.36
C ASN A 235 -6.78 -17.40 13.70
N GLU A 236 -7.00 -16.12 14.07
CA GLU A 236 -8.32 -15.59 14.42
C GLU A 236 -9.28 -15.68 13.22
N LEU A 237 -8.80 -15.30 12.03
CA LEU A 237 -9.61 -15.33 10.80
C LEU A 237 -9.97 -16.77 10.37
N LEU A 238 -9.03 -17.70 10.49
CA LEU A 238 -9.25 -19.10 10.16
C LEU A 238 -10.07 -19.81 11.24
N GLY A 239 -9.98 -19.36 12.50
CA GLY A 239 -10.56 -19.98 13.68
C GLY A 239 -9.72 -21.15 14.21
N GLU A 240 -8.44 -21.22 13.81
CA GLU A 240 -7.57 -22.37 14.07
C GLU A 240 -6.13 -21.91 14.43
N PRO A 241 -5.50 -22.51 15.46
CA PRO A 241 -4.22 -22.05 15.98
C PRO A 241 -3.03 -22.68 15.22
N TRP A 242 -2.96 -22.48 13.90
CA TRP A 242 -1.89 -23.04 13.08
C TRP A 242 -0.54 -22.34 13.30
N TYR A 243 -0.55 -21.02 13.52
CA TYR A 243 0.66 -20.24 13.75
C TYR A 243 0.97 -20.13 15.26
N ARG A 244 2.14 -20.63 15.67
CA ARG A 244 2.73 -20.39 17.00
C ARG A 244 4.12 -19.83 16.86
N THR A 245 4.41 -18.71 17.48
CA THR A 245 5.66 -17.94 17.29
C THR A 245 6.94 -18.79 17.40
N GLU A 246 6.98 -19.74 18.31
CA GLU A 246 8.10 -20.65 18.57
C GLU A 246 8.34 -21.70 17.46
N ASP A 247 7.41 -21.88 16.53
CA ASP A 247 7.54 -22.79 15.39
C ASP A 247 8.32 -22.13 14.24
N TRP A 248 8.53 -20.81 14.30
CA TRP A 248 8.95 -20.02 13.14
C TRP A 248 10.08 -19.03 13.42
N VAL A 249 11.05 -18.99 12.50
CA VAL A 249 12.09 -17.97 12.46
C VAL A 249 11.74 -16.93 11.40
N LEU A 250 11.64 -15.67 11.82
CA LEU A 250 11.53 -14.54 10.89
C LEU A 250 12.91 -14.25 10.31
N ASN A 251 13.00 -14.23 8.99
CA ASN A 251 14.22 -13.94 8.25
C ASN A 251 14.02 -12.69 7.38
N GLY A 252 15.06 -11.87 7.27
CA GLY A 252 15.11 -10.70 6.39
C GLY A 252 16.41 -10.73 5.60
N VAL A 253 16.33 -10.64 4.27
CA VAL A 253 17.48 -10.74 3.37
C VAL A 253 17.56 -9.50 2.51
N ILE A 254 18.75 -8.91 2.44
CA ILE A 254 19.08 -7.82 1.53
C ILE A 254 19.86 -8.37 0.35
N ARG A 255 19.50 -7.92 -0.84
CA ARG A 255 20.25 -8.14 -2.08
C ARG A 255 20.58 -6.79 -2.70
N ASP A 256 21.69 -6.71 -3.43
CA ASP A 256 22.19 -5.45 -3.98
C ASP A 256 21.93 -5.27 -5.48
N ASP A 257 21.54 -6.33 -6.22
CA ASP A 257 21.37 -6.29 -7.68
C ASP A 257 20.10 -7.02 -8.18
N PRO A 258 18.99 -6.30 -8.45
CA PRO A 258 18.76 -4.92 -8.02
C PRO A 258 18.53 -4.85 -6.49
N PRO A 259 18.74 -3.68 -5.88
CA PRO A 259 18.66 -3.52 -4.44
C PRO A 259 17.23 -3.77 -3.92
N HIS A 260 17.09 -4.71 -2.99
CA HIS A 260 15.82 -5.01 -2.33
C HIS A 260 16.00 -5.68 -0.98
N HIS A 261 14.97 -5.58 -0.15
CA HIS A 261 14.80 -6.39 1.05
C HIS A 261 13.67 -7.40 0.86
N LYS A 262 13.80 -8.58 1.46
CA LYS A 262 12.77 -9.62 1.48
C LYS A 262 12.61 -10.20 2.87
N PHE A 263 11.39 -10.17 3.41
CA PHE A 263 11.03 -10.95 4.59
C PHE A 263 10.48 -12.32 4.21
N SER A 264 10.82 -13.30 5.04
CA SER A 264 10.31 -14.67 4.94
C SER A 264 10.19 -15.29 6.33
N LEU A 265 9.35 -16.33 6.44
CA LEU A 265 9.13 -17.05 7.68
C LEU A 265 9.50 -18.52 7.45
N LEU A 266 10.51 -18.99 8.18
CA LEU A 266 11.04 -20.35 8.07
C LEU A 266 10.44 -21.25 9.16
N ALA A 267 9.86 -22.37 8.77
CA ALA A 267 9.40 -23.40 9.70
C ALA A 267 10.61 -24.12 10.34
N THR A 268 10.68 -24.14 11.66
CA THR A 268 11.79 -24.80 12.42
C THR A 268 11.50 -26.25 12.78
N ARG A 269 10.29 -26.70 12.50
CA ARG A 269 9.76 -28.06 12.68
C ARG A 269 8.50 -28.19 11.84
N ASP A 270 8.01 -29.42 11.69
CA ASP A 270 6.71 -29.66 11.07
C ASP A 270 5.59 -28.92 11.83
N VAL A 271 4.75 -28.21 11.08
CA VAL A 271 3.56 -27.50 11.55
C VAL A 271 2.33 -28.13 10.92
N ASP A 272 1.59 -28.88 11.74
CA ASP A 272 0.34 -29.53 11.34
C ASP A 272 -0.88 -28.81 11.92
N CYS A 273 -1.87 -28.56 11.08
CA CYS A 273 -3.21 -28.15 11.49
C CYS A 273 -4.27 -28.99 10.75
N PRO A 274 -4.63 -30.18 11.27
CA PRO A 274 -5.55 -31.10 10.61
C PRO A 274 -6.94 -30.52 10.33
N ALA A 275 -7.41 -29.58 11.15
CA ALA A 275 -8.70 -28.92 10.96
C ALA A 275 -8.73 -28.03 9.69
N LEU A 276 -7.58 -27.51 9.29
CA LEU A 276 -7.39 -26.78 8.04
C LEU A 276 -6.95 -27.69 6.89
N GLY A 277 -6.56 -28.93 7.18
CA GLY A 277 -5.85 -29.79 6.22
C GLY A 277 -4.45 -29.27 5.89
N LEU A 278 -3.85 -28.44 6.75
CA LEU A 278 -2.56 -27.80 6.52
C LEU A 278 -1.43 -28.66 7.10
N HIS A 279 -0.39 -28.89 6.29
CA HIS A 279 0.92 -29.35 6.74
C HIS A 279 1.99 -28.46 6.12
N VAL A 280 2.87 -27.91 6.97
CA VAL A 280 4.09 -27.20 6.55
C VAL A 280 5.28 -27.95 7.14
N GLY A 281 6.12 -28.53 6.29
CA GLY A 281 7.28 -29.30 6.72
C GLY A 281 8.40 -28.43 7.31
N GLU A 282 9.22 -29.03 8.15
CA GLU A 282 10.47 -28.40 8.64
C GLU A 282 11.31 -27.88 7.45
N GLY A 283 11.72 -26.61 7.54
CA GLY A 283 12.52 -25.96 6.51
C GLY A 283 11.72 -25.33 5.36
N GLU A 284 10.40 -25.52 5.28
CA GLU A 284 9.57 -24.77 4.33
C GLU A 284 9.56 -23.27 4.67
N VAL A 285 9.46 -22.45 3.62
CA VAL A 285 9.54 -20.99 3.70
C VAL A 285 8.22 -20.37 3.25
N ILE A 286 7.69 -19.44 4.05
CA ILE A 286 6.59 -18.56 3.65
C ILE A 286 7.18 -17.21 3.24
N GLU A 287 6.96 -16.80 2.00
CA GLU A 287 7.34 -15.50 1.46
C GLU A 287 6.12 -14.57 1.43
N PHE A 288 6.28 -13.34 1.91
CA PHE A 288 5.12 -12.46 2.15
C PHE A 288 5.40 -10.97 2.03
N PHE A 289 6.66 -10.53 1.96
CA PHE A 289 6.95 -9.11 1.81
C PHE A 289 8.29 -8.90 1.13
N GLU A 290 8.28 -8.11 0.07
CA GLU A 290 9.47 -7.64 -0.63
C GLU A 290 9.43 -6.13 -0.72
N SER A 291 10.60 -5.50 -0.83
CA SER A 291 10.70 -4.07 -1.06
C SER A 291 11.90 -3.76 -1.94
N TRP A 292 11.62 -3.66 -3.23
CA TRP A 292 12.52 -3.31 -4.31
C TRP A 292 12.72 -1.81 -4.41
N LYS A 293 13.97 -1.42 -4.68
CA LYS A 293 14.38 -0.03 -4.80
C LYS A 293 14.62 0.28 -6.27
N TYR A 294 13.70 1.04 -6.87
CA TYR A 294 13.71 1.32 -8.29
C TYR A 294 13.98 2.80 -8.57
N GLY A 295 15.11 3.06 -9.21
CA GLY A 295 15.49 4.38 -9.68
C GLY A 295 14.71 4.87 -10.90
N PRO A 296 14.88 6.15 -11.29
CA PRO A 296 14.11 6.77 -12.36
C PRO A 296 14.12 6.07 -13.71
N ASP A 297 15.23 5.41 -14.08
CA ASP A 297 15.33 4.75 -15.38
C ASP A 297 14.54 3.43 -15.42
N ILE A 298 14.51 2.69 -14.31
CA ILE A 298 13.67 1.50 -14.17
C ILE A 298 12.19 1.88 -14.16
N MET A 299 11.83 2.94 -13.40
CA MET A 299 10.44 3.40 -13.34
C MET A 299 9.91 3.85 -14.71
N LYS A 300 10.71 4.60 -15.49
CA LYS A 300 10.33 4.96 -16.87
C LYS A 300 10.02 3.73 -17.73
N LEU A 301 10.83 2.68 -17.61
CA LEU A 301 10.63 1.44 -18.35
C LEU A 301 9.38 0.68 -17.88
N GLN A 302 9.10 0.66 -16.57
CA GLN A 302 7.86 0.09 -16.03
C GLN A 302 6.63 0.83 -16.59
N PHE A 303 6.67 2.17 -16.62
CA PHE A 303 5.57 2.96 -17.16
C PHE A 303 5.34 2.68 -18.64
N GLU A 304 6.41 2.65 -19.45
CA GLU A 304 6.34 2.32 -20.87
C GLU A 304 5.69 0.94 -21.09
N LYS A 305 6.16 -0.10 -20.38
CA LYS A 305 5.61 -1.46 -20.49
C LYS A 305 4.19 -1.61 -19.96
N SER A 306 3.79 -0.73 -19.03
CA SER A 306 2.42 -0.66 -18.52
C SER A 306 1.48 0.10 -19.46
N GLY A 307 1.99 0.72 -20.54
CA GLY A 307 1.20 1.55 -21.44
C GLY A 307 0.90 2.94 -20.87
N MET A 308 1.74 3.43 -19.97
CA MET A 308 1.65 4.76 -19.38
C MET A 308 2.71 5.72 -19.93
N MET A 309 2.36 6.99 -19.98
CA MET A 309 3.23 8.09 -20.36
C MET A 309 3.59 8.92 -19.14
N LEU A 310 4.89 9.16 -18.95
CA LEU A 310 5.39 10.08 -17.93
C LEU A 310 5.05 11.53 -18.31
N LYS A 311 4.31 12.22 -17.43
CA LYS A 311 3.93 13.64 -17.57
C LYS A 311 4.86 14.58 -16.81
N GLY A 312 5.34 14.13 -15.65
CA GLY A 312 6.24 14.90 -14.80
C GLY A 312 6.82 14.04 -13.70
N TRP A 313 7.91 14.49 -13.08
CA TRP A 313 8.47 13.83 -11.92
C TRP A 313 9.23 14.82 -11.04
N TRP A 314 9.33 14.48 -9.76
CA TRP A 314 9.98 15.29 -8.74
C TRP A 314 10.83 14.39 -7.85
N ALA A 315 11.92 14.94 -7.33
CA ALA A 315 12.84 14.25 -6.43
C ALA A 315 12.74 14.84 -5.02
N SER A 316 12.89 14.01 -4.00
CA SER A 316 12.93 14.49 -2.63
C SER A 316 14.19 15.31 -2.39
N PRO A 317 14.12 16.43 -1.66
CA PRO A 317 15.32 17.17 -1.27
C PRO A 317 16.17 16.41 -0.23
N LEU A 318 15.64 15.32 0.36
CA LEU A 318 16.30 14.55 1.42
C LEU A 318 17.00 13.27 0.93
N GLY A 319 16.83 12.89 -0.35
CA GLY A 319 17.54 11.77 -0.97
C GLY A 319 16.76 11.11 -2.10
N GLU A 320 17.02 9.83 -2.32
CA GLU A 320 16.57 9.07 -3.50
C GLU A 320 15.12 8.54 -3.35
N PHE A 321 14.18 9.46 -3.20
CA PHE A 321 12.75 9.19 -3.29
C PHE A 321 12.13 10.09 -4.36
N TYR A 322 11.23 9.55 -5.17
CA TYR A 322 10.67 10.24 -6.33
C TYR A 322 9.14 10.16 -6.36
N GLN A 323 8.51 11.20 -6.89
CA GLN A 323 7.10 11.16 -7.29
C GLN A 323 7.02 11.27 -8.82
N TYR A 324 6.24 10.41 -9.45
CA TYR A 324 6.00 10.39 -10.89
C TYR A 324 4.53 10.65 -11.17
N LEU A 325 4.25 11.64 -12.00
CA LEU A 325 2.92 11.86 -12.56
C LEU A 325 2.83 11.18 -13.92
N VAL A 326 1.90 10.24 -14.06
CA VAL A 326 1.70 9.46 -15.29
C VAL A 326 0.23 9.48 -15.73
N SER A 327 -0.01 9.19 -17.00
CA SER A 327 -1.36 8.90 -17.54
C SER A 327 -1.28 7.70 -18.48
N PHE A 328 -2.40 7.04 -18.76
CA PHE A 328 -2.45 6.01 -19.81
C PHE A 328 -2.45 6.62 -21.21
N VAL A 329 -1.99 5.84 -22.19
CA VAL A 329 -1.96 6.17 -23.63
C VAL A 329 -3.16 5.57 -24.38
#